data_AF-A0A961PAJ7-F1
#
_entry.id   AF-A0A961PAJ7-F1
#
_cell.length_a   1.000
_cell.length_b   1.000
_cell.length_c   1.000
_cell.angle_alpha   90.00
_cell.angle_beta   90.00
_cell.angle_gamma   90.00
#
_symmetry.space_group_name_H-M   'P 1'
#
loop_
_entity.id
_entity.type
_entity.pdbx_description
1 polymer ?
#
loop_
_entity_poly.entity_id
_entity_poly.type
_entity_poly.pdbx_seq_one_letter_code
_entity_poly.pdbx_strand_id
1 'polypeptide(L)'
;IANSMTGTFEYEKGDKREVPDFNVFFRYNATYPYYSDAVWYLTQMRRWGQIAEAKPDSWYDEVAKSVYKPEIYLEAARLLVDEGLANEADFPWDSDGYKEPTPAADIIDGIPYDAKTPNAYLDSLPIGLKGEQVVEGTEVKG
;
A
#
# COMPACT_ATOMS: atom_id res chain seq x y z
N ILE A 1 21.45 -1.27 -12.25
CA ILE A 1 20.33 -0.60 -12.96
C ILE A 1 19.90 -1.37 -14.21
N ALA A 2 20.81 -1.74 -15.14
CA ALA A 2 20.40 -2.44 -16.37
C ALA A 2 19.61 -3.75 -16.13
N ASN A 3 20.10 -4.65 -15.27
CA ASN A 3 19.48 -5.96 -15.06
C ASN A 3 18.04 -5.89 -14.52
N SER A 4 17.79 -5.04 -13.52
CA SER A 4 16.45 -4.86 -12.91
C SER A 4 15.43 -4.25 -13.87
N MET A 5 15.88 -3.50 -14.89
CA MET A 5 15.02 -2.92 -15.91
C MET A 5 14.73 -3.89 -17.06
N THR A 6 15.50 -4.98 -17.19
CA THR A 6 15.31 -6.02 -18.22
C THR A 6 14.69 -7.29 -17.65
N GLY A 7 14.21 -7.28 -16.40
CA GLY A 7 13.55 -8.43 -15.80
C GLY A 7 14.48 -9.57 -15.39
N THR A 8 15.75 -9.27 -15.08
CA THR A 8 16.69 -10.26 -14.50
C THR A 8 17.34 -9.66 -13.26
N PHE A 9 17.41 -10.41 -12.17
CA PHE A 9 18.12 -9.97 -10.98
C PHE A 9 19.21 -10.96 -10.58
N GLU A 10 20.37 -10.45 -10.16
CA GLU A 10 21.48 -11.25 -9.63
C GLU A 10 21.54 -11.01 -8.13
N TYR A 11 21.08 -11.98 -7.33
CA TYR A 11 20.97 -11.86 -5.88
C TYR A 11 22.33 -12.03 -5.19
N GLU A 12 23.08 -13.01 -5.66
CA GLU A 12 24.47 -13.26 -5.29
C GLU A 12 25.25 -13.58 -6.57
N LYS A 13 26.58 -13.55 -6.49
CA LYS A 13 27.45 -13.82 -7.65
C LYS A 13 27.10 -15.18 -8.27
N GLY A 14 26.56 -15.16 -9.48
CA GLY A 14 26.16 -16.35 -10.24
C GLY A 14 24.70 -16.79 -10.05
N ASP A 15 23.96 -16.28 -9.06
CA ASP A 15 22.53 -16.56 -8.87
C ASP A 15 21.69 -15.52 -9.64
N LYS A 16 21.49 -15.80 -10.93
CA LYS A 16 20.68 -14.98 -11.83
C LYS A 16 19.32 -15.62 -12.02
N ARG A 17 18.26 -14.85 -11.75
CA ARG A 17 16.89 -15.30 -11.89
C ARG A 17 16.12 -14.40 -12.83
N GLU A 18 15.25 -14.99 -13.64
CA GLU A 18 14.25 -14.24 -14.39
C GLU A 18 13.18 -13.74 -13.42
N VAL A 19 12.99 -12.43 -13.43
CA VAL A 19 11.99 -11.72 -12.63
C VAL A 19 11.35 -10.68 -13.57
N PRO A 20 10.54 -11.11 -14.55
CA PRO A 20 10.01 -10.22 -15.59
C PRO A 20 9.21 -9.04 -15.02
N ASP A 21 8.64 -9.22 -13.83
CA ASP A 21 7.84 -8.23 -13.11
C ASP A 21 8.64 -7.57 -11.97
N PHE A 22 9.99 -7.55 -12.04
CA PHE A 22 10.81 -6.90 -11.02
C PHE A 22 10.47 -5.42 -10.86
N ASN A 23 10.20 -4.73 -11.97
CA ASN A 23 9.59 -3.40 -11.98
C ASN A 23 8.34 -3.44 -12.85
N VAL A 24 7.18 -3.11 -12.26
CA VAL A 24 5.91 -2.98 -12.98
C VAL A 24 5.46 -1.52 -12.89
N PHE A 25 5.27 -0.90 -14.05
CA PHE A 25 4.94 0.53 -14.15
C PHE A 25 3.48 0.81 -14.51
N PHE A 26 2.68 -0.20 -14.86
CA PHE A 26 1.29 0.01 -15.31
C PHE A 26 0.39 -1.21 -15.06
N ARG A 27 0.83 -2.41 -15.45
CA ARG A 27 0.08 -3.66 -15.24
C ARG A 27 -0.34 -3.83 -13.78
N TYR A 28 -1.42 -4.57 -13.57
CA TYR A 28 -1.98 -4.87 -12.24
C TYR A 28 -2.36 -3.61 -11.46
N ASN A 29 -2.75 -2.55 -12.19
CA ASN A 29 -3.15 -1.26 -11.64
C ASN A 29 -2.06 -0.59 -10.78
N ALA A 30 -0.78 -0.81 -11.11
CA ALA A 30 0.36 -0.31 -10.33
C ALA A 30 0.38 1.22 -10.16
N THR A 31 -0.25 1.96 -11.07
CA THR A 31 -0.34 3.43 -11.05
C THR A 31 -1.63 3.97 -10.43
N TYR A 32 -2.61 3.10 -10.14
CA TYR A 32 -3.86 3.51 -9.53
C TYR A 32 -3.65 3.81 -8.04
N PRO A 33 -3.99 5.01 -7.56
CA PRO A 33 -3.68 5.42 -6.18
C PRO A 33 -4.70 4.85 -5.20
N TYR A 34 -4.53 3.59 -4.82
CA TYR A 34 -5.39 2.92 -3.84
C TYR A 34 -5.26 3.54 -2.45
N TYR A 35 -6.37 3.91 -1.82
CA TYR A 35 -6.45 4.35 -0.43
C TYR A 35 -5.82 3.34 0.52
N SER A 36 -5.95 2.03 0.23
CA SER A 36 -5.33 0.98 1.04
C SER A 36 -3.82 1.13 1.17
N ASP A 37 -3.13 1.60 0.13
CA ASP A 37 -1.68 1.77 0.16
C ASP A 37 -1.31 2.98 1.04
N ALA A 38 -2.07 4.07 0.96
CA ALA A 38 -1.92 5.23 1.85
C ALA A 38 -2.19 4.86 3.31
N VAL A 39 -3.27 4.12 3.59
CA VAL A 39 -3.59 3.63 4.94
C VAL A 39 -2.45 2.75 5.47
N TRP A 40 -1.85 1.88 4.65
CA TRP A 40 -0.72 1.06 5.07
C TRP A 40 0.46 1.91 5.53
N TYR A 41 0.83 2.94 4.76
CA TYR A 41 1.91 3.86 5.15
C TYR A 41 1.61 4.57 6.46
N LEU A 42 0.41 5.14 6.61
CA LEU A 42 -0.01 5.80 7.85
C LEU A 42 0.02 4.82 9.03
N THR A 43 -0.38 3.56 8.80
CA THR A 43 -0.37 2.51 9.81
C THR A 43 1.05 2.18 10.25
N GLN A 44 2.01 2.04 9.32
CA GLN A 44 3.42 1.84 9.68
C GLN A 44 4.01 3.08 10.38
N MET A 45 3.60 4.29 9.98
CA MET A 45 4.00 5.53 10.67
C MET A 45 3.49 5.58 12.12
N ARG A 46 2.27 5.11 12.38
CA ARG A 46 1.74 4.92 13.73
C ARG A 46 2.55 3.86 14.49
N ARG A 47 2.75 2.70 13.89
CA ARG A 47 3.51 1.58 14.47
C ARG A 47 4.89 2.00 14.98
N TRP A 48 5.58 2.86 14.22
CA TRP A 48 6.95 3.29 14.50
C TRP A 48 7.06 4.68 15.14
N GLY A 49 5.93 5.27 15.57
CA GLY A 49 5.91 6.51 16.37
C GLY A 49 6.11 7.81 15.59
N GLN A 50 6.08 7.79 14.26
CA GLN A 50 6.03 9.01 13.43
C GLN A 50 4.67 9.70 13.56
N ILE A 51 3.60 8.92 13.73
CA ILE A 51 2.31 9.39 14.24
C ILE A 51 2.26 8.96 15.71
N ALA A 52 2.47 9.93 16.61
CA ALA A 52 2.65 9.64 18.04
C ALA A 52 1.33 9.22 18.71
N GLU A 53 0.24 9.89 18.37
CA GLU A 53 -1.07 9.68 18.99
C GLU A 53 -1.84 8.55 18.31
N ALA A 54 -2.66 7.84 19.09
CA ALA A 54 -3.68 6.96 18.55
C ALA A 54 -4.67 7.74 17.67
N LYS A 55 -5.18 7.05 16.64
CA LYS A 55 -6.15 7.60 15.69
C LYS A 55 -7.22 6.55 15.42
N PRO A 56 -8.51 6.93 15.35
CA PRO A 56 -9.56 6.00 14.96
C PRO A 56 -9.38 5.57 13.50
N ASP A 57 -9.92 4.41 13.12
CA ASP A 57 -9.85 3.91 11.74
C ASP A 57 -10.35 4.94 10.70
N SER A 58 -11.38 5.73 11.06
CA SER A 58 -11.92 6.80 10.21
C SER A 58 -10.90 7.88 9.86
N TRP A 59 -9.97 8.19 10.77
CA TRP A 59 -8.94 9.19 10.51
C TRP A 59 -7.99 8.73 9.40
N TYR A 60 -7.64 7.44 9.35
CA TYR A 60 -6.79 6.90 8.29
C TYR A 60 -7.48 6.97 6.93
N ASP A 61 -8.78 6.63 6.87
CA ASP A 61 -9.62 6.75 5.68
C ASP A 61 -9.70 8.20 5.19
N GLU A 62 -10.02 9.13 6.09
CA GLU A 62 -10.14 10.56 5.77
C GLU A 62 -8.83 11.15 5.24
N VAL A 63 -7.70 10.83 5.90
CA VAL A 63 -6.38 11.31 5.46
C VAL A 63 -6.00 10.70 4.11
N ALA A 64 -6.20 9.40 3.92
CA ALA A 64 -5.94 8.75 2.63
C ALA A 64 -6.74 9.41 1.51
N LYS A 65 -8.05 9.63 1.69
CA LYS A 65 -8.93 10.30 0.73
C LYS A 65 -8.57 11.76 0.48
N SER A 66 -7.91 12.43 1.42
CA SER A 66 -7.48 13.82 1.24
C SER A 66 -6.31 13.96 0.26
N VAL A 67 -5.48 12.92 0.12
CA VAL A 67 -4.23 12.95 -0.67
C VAL A 67 -4.31 12.08 -1.92
N TYR A 68 -4.79 10.84 -1.80
CA TYR A 68 -4.93 9.94 -2.94
C TYR A 68 -6.23 10.28 -3.66
N LYS A 69 -6.16 10.43 -4.99
CA LYS A 69 -7.29 10.89 -5.82
C LYS A 69 -7.60 9.92 -6.97
N PRO A 70 -8.03 8.68 -6.66
CA PRO A 70 -8.37 7.70 -7.69
C PRO A 70 -9.47 8.19 -8.65
N GLU A 71 -10.37 9.06 -8.18
CA GLU A 71 -11.38 9.70 -9.03
C GLU A 71 -10.75 10.51 -10.18
N ILE A 72 -9.73 11.33 -9.89
CA ILE A 72 -9.00 12.10 -10.91
C ILE A 72 -8.24 11.17 -11.86
N TYR A 73 -7.68 10.08 -11.32
CA TYR A 73 -7.00 9.09 -12.13
C TYR A 73 -7.96 8.43 -13.14
N LEU A 74 -9.17 8.04 -12.72
CA LEU A 74 -10.16 7.42 -13.61
C LEU A 74 -10.72 8.40 -14.63
N GLU A 75 -10.90 9.67 -14.27
CA GLU A 75 -11.26 10.73 -15.24
C GLU A 75 -10.20 10.85 -16.34
N ALA A 76 -8.92 10.90 -15.97
CA ALA A 76 -7.82 10.94 -16.93
C ALA A 76 -7.74 9.65 -17.78
N ALA A 77 -7.94 8.48 -17.16
CA ALA A 77 -7.99 7.21 -17.86
C ALA A 77 -9.12 7.17 -18.90
N ARG A 78 -10.31 7.71 -18.56
CA ARG A 78 -11.46 7.77 -19.47
C ARG A 78 -11.12 8.59 -20.72
N LEU A 79 -10.48 9.75 -20.55
CA LEU A 79 -10.04 10.57 -21.68
C LEU A 79 -9.11 9.79 -22.63
N LEU A 80 -8.14 9.04 -22.08
CA LEU A 80 -7.21 8.23 -22.89
C LEU A 80 -7.92 7.09 -23.61
N VAL A 81 -8.92 6.46 -22.99
CA VAL A 81 -9.73 5.42 -23.62
C VAL A 81 -10.59 5.99 -24.74
N ASP A 82 -11.23 7.13 -24.52
CA ASP A 82 -12.08 7.79 -25.51
C ASP A 82 -11.27 8.24 -26.75
N GLU A 83 -10.00 8.60 -26.56
CA GLU A 83 -9.05 8.92 -27.63
C GLU A 83 -8.43 7.67 -28.30
N GLY A 84 -8.71 6.47 -27.80
CA GLY A 84 -8.15 5.21 -28.30
C GLY A 84 -6.67 4.99 -27.96
N LEU A 85 -6.15 5.71 -26.96
CA LEU A 85 -4.75 5.65 -26.51
C LEU A 85 -4.52 4.62 -25.40
N ALA A 86 -5.59 4.09 -24.79
CA ALA A 86 -5.53 3.06 -23.76
C ALA A 86 -6.69 2.06 -23.90
N ASN A 87 -6.52 0.83 -23.42
CA ASN A 87 -7.60 -0.15 -23.44
C ASN A 87 -8.51 0.04 -22.23
N GLU A 88 -9.82 -0.05 -22.44
CA GLU A 88 -10.80 0.07 -21.36
C GLU A 88 -10.58 -0.98 -20.26
N ALA A 89 -10.16 -2.20 -20.61
CA ALA A 89 -9.94 -3.28 -19.65
C ALA A 89 -8.73 -3.09 -18.71
N ASP A 90 -7.86 -2.10 -18.96
CA ASP A 90 -6.62 -1.91 -18.18
C ASP A 90 -6.85 -1.11 -16.87
N PHE A 91 -8.07 -0.63 -16.62
CA PHE A 91 -8.38 0.29 -15.51
C PHE A 91 -9.45 -0.26 -14.56
N PRO A 92 -9.38 0.04 -13.26
CA PRO A 92 -10.29 -0.51 -12.26
C PRO A 92 -11.51 0.41 -12.08
N TRP A 93 -12.39 0.48 -13.09
CA TRP A 93 -13.52 1.43 -13.12
C TRP A 93 -14.48 1.36 -11.93
N ASP A 94 -14.65 0.16 -11.37
CA ASP A 94 -15.60 -0.10 -10.26
C ASP A 94 -14.92 -0.11 -8.88
N SER A 95 -13.66 0.32 -8.79
CA SER A 95 -12.94 0.32 -7.51
C SER A 95 -13.53 1.33 -6.53
N ASP A 96 -13.72 0.91 -5.27
CA ASP A 96 -14.02 1.79 -4.14
C ASP A 96 -12.77 2.51 -3.58
N GLY A 97 -11.63 2.38 -4.28
CA GLY A 97 -10.33 2.88 -3.87
C GLY A 97 -9.58 1.99 -2.89
N TYR A 98 -10.15 0.88 -2.41
CA TYR A 98 -9.49 -0.07 -1.53
C TYR A 98 -9.19 -1.37 -2.26
N LYS A 99 -8.02 -1.96 -1.97
CA LYS A 99 -7.74 -3.35 -2.34
C LYS A 99 -8.45 -4.29 -1.38
N GLU A 100 -8.70 -5.50 -1.84
CA GLU A 100 -9.08 -6.61 -0.96
C GLU A 100 -8.01 -6.83 0.13
N PRO A 101 -8.40 -7.36 1.32
CA PRO A 101 -7.46 -7.67 2.38
C PRO A 101 -6.30 -8.55 1.87
N THR A 102 -5.08 -8.16 2.21
CA THR A 102 -3.89 -8.95 1.85
C THR A 102 -3.80 -10.16 2.78
N PRO A 103 -3.85 -11.39 2.25
CA PRO A 103 -3.88 -12.57 3.09
C PRO A 103 -2.52 -12.81 3.74
N ALA A 104 -2.53 -13.51 4.88
CA ALA A 104 -1.33 -13.88 5.63
C ALA A 104 -0.25 -14.56 4.76
N ALA A 105 -0.65 -15.38 3.80
CA ALA A 105 0.27 -16.10 2.91
C ALA A 105 1.10 -15.18 1.99
N ASP A 106 0.63 -13.96 1.76
CA ASP A 106 1.26 -12.99 0.85
C ASP A 106 2.11 -11.95 1.61
N ILE A 107 2.08 -11.97 2.94
CA ILE A 107 2.88 -11.09 3.79
C ILE A 107 4.05 -11.90 4.41
N ILE A 108 5.25 -11.33 4.37
CA ILE A 108 6.50 -11.99 4.81
C ILE A 108 6.48 -12.49 6.27
N ASP A 109 5.73 -11.84 7.15
CA ASP A 109 5.61 -12.20 8.57
C ASP A 109 4.33 -12.97 8.92
N GLY A 110 3.52 -13.33 7.90
CA GLY A 110 2.31 -14.14 8.09
C GLY A 110 1.14 -13.41 8.73
N ILE A 111 1.17 -12.09 8.85
CA ILE A 111 0.10 -11.30 9.47
C ILE A 111 -0.74 -10.65 8.37
N PRO A 112 -2.06 -10.97 8.26
CA PRO A 112 -2.90 -10.41 7.21
C PRO A 112 -3.13 -8.92 7.44
N TYR A 113 -3.33 -8.18 6.35
CA TYR A 113 -3.56 -6.74 6.38
C TYR A 113 -4.90 -6.38 5.74
N ASP A 114 -5.74 -5.68 6.49
CA ASP A 114 -6.97 -5.06 5.98
C ASP A 114 -6.91 -3.54 6.23
N ALA A 115 -6.90 -2.78 5.15
CA ALA A 115 -6.87 -1.32 5.18
C ALA A 115 -8.14 -0.68 5.74
N LYS A 116 -9.25 -1.42 5.84
CA LYS A 116 -10.51 -0.94 6.44
C LYS A 116 -10.49 -1.04 7.97
N THR A 117 -9.56 -1.80 8.54
CA THR A 117 -9.39 -1.96 10.00
C THR A 117 -7.92 -1.82 10.43
N PRO A 118 -7.26 -0.67 10.20
CA PRO A 118 -5.83 -0.50 10.47
C PRO A 118 -5.47 -0.67 11.96
N ASN A 119 -6.34 -0.30 12.90
CA ASN A 119 -6.07 -0.53 14.32
C ASN A 119 -6.05 -2.03 14.68
N ALA A 120 -6.95 -2.84 14.11
CA ALA A 120 -6.92 -4.29 14.32
C ALA A 120 -5.61 -4.92 13.81
N TYR A 121 -5.09 -4.40 12.69
CA TYR A 121 -3.78 -4.80 12.18
C TYR A 121 -2.65 -4.38 13.13
N LEU A 122 -2.61 -3.14 13.62
CA LEU A 122 -1.61 -2.68 14.59
C LEU A 122 -1.54 -3.57 15.84
N ASP A 123 -2.69 -3.91 16.40
CA ASP A 123 -2.78 -4.71 17.62
C ASP A 123 -2.25 -6.14 17.44
N SER A 124 -2.40 -6.68 16.21
CA SER A 124 -1.94 -8.03 15.85
C SER A 124 -0.42 -8.17 15.75
N LEU A 125 0.31 -7.07 15.54
CA LEU A 125 1.76 -7.08 15.32
C LEU A 125 2.52 -7.33 16.62
N PRO A 126 3.60 -8.12 16.64
CA PRO A 126 4.34 -8.39 17.88
C PRO A 126 5.15 -7.17 18.38
N ILE A 127 5.54 -6.26 17.48
CA ILE A 127 6.41 -5.11 17.78
C ILE A 127 5.84 -3.85 17.12
N GLY A 128 5.76 -2.77 17.90
CA GLY A 128 5.28 -1.46 17.49
C GLY A 128 4.35 -0.85 18.54
N LEU A 129 3.97 0.42 18.37
CA LEU A 129 2.94 1.06 19.18
C LEU A 129 1.56 0.47 18.83
N LYS A 130 0.78 0.16 19.87
CA LYS A 130 -0.56 -0.44 19.79
C LYS A 130 -1.59 0.35 20.56
N GLY A 131 -2.86 0.27 20.18
CA GLY A 131 -3.94 1.02 20.83
C GLY A 131 -3.54 2.46 21.16
N GLU A 132 -3.63 2.81 22.45
CA GLU A 132 -3.31 4.14 22.99
C GLU A 132 -1.83 4.36 23.33
N GLN A 133 -0.94 3.44 22.95
CA GLN A 133 0.48 3.53 23.33
C GLN A 133 1.19 4.73 22.71
N VAL A 134 2.01 5.40 23.52
CA VAL A 134 2.84 6.53 23.12
C VAL A 134 4.28 6.31 23.59
N VAL A 135 5.24 7.00 22.94
CA VAL A 135 6.64 7.03 23.39
C VAL A 135 6.86 8.25 24.26
N GLU A 136 7.21 8.03 25.53
CA GLU A 136 7.64 9.07 26.47
C GLU A 136 9.11 8.88 26.82
N GLY A 137 9.97 9.77 26.32
CA GLY A 137 11.42 9.61 26.46
C GLY A 137 11.91 8.37 25.71
N THR A 138 12.36 7.34 26.46
CA THR A 138 12.80 6.04 25.92
C THR A 138 11.85 4.90 26.25
N GLU A 139 10.69 5.19 26.83
CA GLU A 139 9.73 4.18 27.29
C GLU A 139 8.42 4.25 26.50
N VAL A 140 7.79 3.10 26.30
CA VAL A 140 6.41 3.02 25.78
C VAL A 140 5.46 3.07 26.97
N LYS A 141 4.46 3.96 26.91
CA LYS A 141 3.40 4.13 27.91
C LYS A 141 2.03 3.91 27.27
N GLY A 142 1.03 3.55 28.08
CA GLY A 142 -0.34 3.26 27.62
C GLY A 142 -0.64 1.77 27.65
#